data_AF-A0A848DI19-F1
#
_entry.id   AF-A0A848DI19-F1
#
_cell.length_a   1.000
_cell.length_b   1.000
_cell.length_c   1.000
_cell.angle_alpha   90.00
_cell.angle_beta   90.00
_cell.angle_gamma   90.00
#
_symmetry.space_group_name_H-M   'P 1'
#
loop_
_entity.id
_entity.type
_entity.pdbx_description
1 polymer ?
#
loop_
_entity_poly.entity_id
_entity_poly.type
_entity_poly.pdbx_seq_one_letter_code
_entity_poly.pdbx_strand_id
1 'polypeptide(L)'
;MALRIAGFVVPGPSDLVAGAQAVVGWTGEAFGVAATLPERAVRLLDGVDGLVGRVTEVADRVDLVIDRVDALLIRVDAVAGEAERLIGSVRPVADAAAGIVARADQVAGSAAGLVARADQVAGGAAELVATAGRVAAEASLVVEGAGAVAGDASGVIVKATAVADRAGAVVEEAAAASTGASELLATYTPLAQRAAPLAAKFVDELSEQEVHAAIRLVDQLPVFTEHMESDIMPILATLDRVGPDVHELLEVLKEVRLAINGIPGFRLLRRRGEREEEDAARS
;
A
#
# COMPACT_ATOMS: atom_id res chain seq x y z
N MET A 1 -99.74 -76.76 127.38
CA MET A 1 -99.10 -76.63 128.70
C MET A 1 -98.08 -77.75 128.81
N ALA A 2 -96.83 -77.47 128.42
CA ALA A 2 -95.75 -78.46 128.37
C ALA A 2 -94.99 -78.44 129.71
N LEU A 3 -94.87 -79.61 130.34
CA LEU A 3 -94.20 -79.79 131.62
C LEU A 3 -92.68 -79.83 131.38
N ARG A 4 -91.96 -78.82 131.88
CA ARG A 4 -90.48 -78.73 131.82
C ARG A 4 -89.87 -79.40 133.05
N ILE A 5 -88.99 -80.37 132.85
CA ILE A 5 -88.07 -80.88 133.88
C ILE A 5 -86.64 -80.80 133.32
N ALA A 6 -85.77 -80.07 134.03
CA ALA A 6 -84.30 -80.09 133.91
C ALA A 6 -83.67 -79.84 132.53
N GLY A 7 -83.93 -78.67 131.93
CA GLY A 7 -83.04 -78.07 130.90
C GLY A 7 -83.00 -78.74 129.53
N PHE A 8 -83.59 -79.91 129.37
CA PHE A 8 -83.83 -80.57 128.08
C PHE A 8 -85.33 -80.64 127.84
N VAL A 9 -85.79 -79.97 126.77
CA VAL A 9 -87.16 -80.11 126.30
C VAL A 9 -87.27 -81.50 125.69
N VAL A 10 -87.81 -82.45 126.47
CA VAL A 10 -88.20 -83.76 125.95
C VAL A 10 -89.36 -83.51 124.98
N PRO A 11 -89.16 -83.75 123.66
CA PRO A 11 -90.18 -83.46 122.67
C PRO A 11 -91.44 -84.27 122.99
N GLY A 12 -92.60 -83.61 122.99
CA GLY A 12 -93.87 -84.31 123.19
C GLY A 12 -94.13 -85.31 122.07
N PRO A 13 -95.01 -86.32 122.25
CA PRO A 13 -95.34 -87.26 121.18
C PRO A 13 -95.77 -86.56 119.87
N SER A 14 -96.35 -85.37 119.95
CA SER A 14 -96.66 -84.51 118.80
C SER A 14 -95.45 -83.86 118.13
N ASP A 15 -94.38 -83.56 118.86
CA ASP A 15 -93.14 -82.98 118.31
C ASP A 15 -92.28 -84.07 117.66
N LEU A 16 -92.35 -85.31 118.14
CA LEU A 16 -91.76 -86.47 117.47
C LEU A 16 -92.49 -86.80 116.16
N VAL A 17 -93.81 -86.62 116.11
CA VAL A 17 -94.60 -86.76 114.87
C VAL A 17 -94.34 -85.60 113.91
N ALA A 18 -94.22 -84.37 114.39
CA ALA A 18 -93.83 -83.23 113.56
C ALA A 18 -92.39 -83.35 113.06
N GLY A 19 -91.47 -83.85 113.87
CA GLY A 19 -90.09 -84.17 113.48
C GLY A 19 -90.02 -85.32 112.46
N ALA A 20 -90.83 -86.36 112.62
CA ALA A 20 -90.95 -87.43 111.63
C ALA A 20 -91.57 -86.92 110.31
N GLN A 21 -92.58 -86.06 110.34
CA GLN A 21 -93.16 -85.45 109.15
C GLN A 21 -92.23 -84.42 108.49
N ALA A 22 -91.43 -83.69 109.27
CA ALA A 22 -90.42 -82.76 108.76
C ALA A 22 -89.24 -83.50 108.14
N VAL A 23 -88.82 -84.64 108.70
CA VAL A 23 -87.82 -85.53 108.08
C VAL A 23 -88.39 -86.21 106.83
N VAL A 24 -89.69 -86.56 106.81
CA VAL A 24 -90.39 -87.08 105.61
C VAL A 24 -90.57 -86.00 104.54
N GLY A 25 -90.86 -84.76 104.92
CA GLY A 25 -90.96 -83.61 104.00
C GLY A 25 -89.60 -83.19 103.47
N TRP A 26 -88.58 -83.17 104.33
CA TRP A 26 -87.19 -82.89 103.95
C TRP A 26 -86.59 -84.01 103.10
N THR A 27 -86.91 -85.27 103.38
CA THR A 27 -86.58 -86.36 102.44
C THR A 27 -87.33 -86.18 101.13
N GLY A 28 -88.61 -85.80 101.13
CA GLY A 28 -89.37 -85.49 99.90
C GLY A 28 -88.79 -84.34 99.06
N GLU A 29 -88.38 -83.23 99.67
CA GLU A 29 -87.74 -82.08 99.00
C GLU A 29 -86.30 -82.39 98.57
N ALA A 30 -85.53 -83.12 99.40
CA ALA A 30 -84.22 -83.62 99.03
C ALA A 30 -84.30 -84.62 97.87
N PHE A 31 -85.34 -85.47 97.83
CA PHE A 31 -85.64 -86.33 96.69
C PHE A 31 -86.08 -85.52 95.47
N GLY A 32 -86.82 -84.41 95.63
CA GLY A 32 -87.19 -83.53 94.51
C GLY A 32 -86.01 -82.78 93.89
N VAL A 33 -85.08 -82.28 94.73
CA VAL A 33 -83.83 -81.68 94.26
C VAL A 33 -82.92 -82.76 93.67
N ALA A 34 -82.74 -83.90 94.34
CA ALA A 34 -81.96 -85.03 93.82
C ALA A 34 -82.55 -85.62 92.53
N ALA A 35 -83.87 -85.54 92.32
CA ALA A 35 -84.53 -85.98 91.09
C ALA A 35 -84.33 -84.99 89.93
N THR A 36 -84.13 -83.70 90.21
CA THR A 36 -83.93 -82.66 89.17
C THR A 36 -82.46 -82.30 88.93
N LEU A 37 -81.55 -82.70 89.84
CA LEU A 37 -80.10 -82.59 89.68
C LEU A 37 -79.59 -83.29 88.40
N PRO A 38 -80.05 -84.52 88.05
CA PRO A 38 -79.68 -85.17 86.79
C PRO A 38 -80.04 -84.34 85.57
N GLU A 39 -81.25 -83.77 85.51
CA GLU A 39 -81.67 -82.94 84.37
C GLU A 39 -80.87 -81.64 84.25
N ARG A 40 -80.54 -81.00 85.38
CA ARG A 40 -79.69 -79.80 85.38
C ARG A 40 -78.26 -80.14 84.99
N ALA A 41 -77.73 -81.27 85.43
CA ALA A 41 -76.42 -81.77 85.04
C ALA A 41 -76.37 -82.05 83.53
N VAL A 42 -77.39 -82.71 82.97
CA VAL A 42 -77.50 -82.94 81.51
C VAL A 42 -77.53 -81.63 80.73
N ARG A 43 -78.36 -80.65 81.13
CA ARG A 43 -78.39 -79.33 80.46
C ARG A 43 -77.07 -78.57 80.57
N LEU A 44 -76.35 -78.70 81.69
CA LEU A 44 -75.02 -78.11 81.85
C LEU A 44 -74.00 -78.83 80.96
N LEU A 45 -74.06 -80.15 80.86
CA LEU A 45 -73.23 -80.94 79.95
C LEU A 45 -73.51 -80.57 78.50
N ASP A 46 -74.77 -80.45 78.09
CA ASP A 46 -75.16 -79.98 76.75
C ASP A 46 -74.65 -78.56 76.47
N GLY A 47 -74.72 -77.67 77.47
CA GLY A 47 -74.19 -76.32 77.39
C GLY A 47 -72.66 -76.27 77.29
N VAL A 48 -71.97 -77.18 77.98
CA VAL A 48 -70.52 -77.38 77.90
C VAL A 48 -70.14 -77.97 76.55
N ASP A 49 -70.85 -78.97 76.04
CA ASP A 49 -70.61 -79.57 74.72
C ASP A 49 -70.81 -78.52 73.61
N GLY A 50 -71.84 -77.70 73.71
CA GLY A 50 -72.05 -76.56 72.81
C GLY A 50 -70.98 -75.48 72.94
N LEU A 51 -70.44 -75.24 74.13
CA LEU A 51 -69.29 -74.35 74.32
C LEU A 51 -68.02 -74.94 73.72
N VAL A 52 -67.75 -76.22 73.95
CA VAL A 52 -66.61 -76.95 73.38
C VAL A 52 -66.68 -76.92 71.86
N GLY A 53 -67.85 -77.16 71.26
CA GLY A 53 -68.04 -77.06 69.81
C GLY A 53 -67.69 -75.68 69.24
N ARG A 54 -68.12 -74.60 69.90
CA ARG A 54 -67.76 -73.24 69.51
C ARG A 54 -66.27 -72.94 69.70
N VAL A 55 -65.66 -73.44 70.77
CA VAL A 55 -64.22 -73.28 71.02
C VAL A 55 -63.41 -73.99 69.93
N THR A 56 -63.82 -75.19 69.51
CA THR A 56 -63.20 -75.90 68.39
C THR A 56 -63.33 -75.13 67.09
N GLU A 57 -64.52 -74.60 66.76
CA GLU A 57 -64.70 -73.77 65.56
C GLU A 57 -63.84 -72.50 65.59
N VAL A 58 -63.71 -71.86 66.76
CA VAL A 58 -62.81 -70.71 66.93
C VAL A 58 -61.36 -71.11 66.74
N ALA A 59 -60.94 -72.27 67.26
CA ALA A 59 -59.59 -72.80 67.07
C ALA A 59 -59.30 -73.06 65.58
N ASP A 60 -60.20 -73.74 64.88
CA ASP A 60 -60.07 -74.01 63.43
C ASP A 60 -59.95 -72.69 62.63
N ARG A 61 -60.72 -71.67 63.02
CA ARG A 61 -60.63 -70.34 62.39
C ARG A 61 -59.31 -69.63 62.71
N VAL A 62 -58.78 -69.80 63.92
CA VAL A 62 -57.46 -69.26 64.30
C VAL A 62 -56.37 -69.92 63.47
N ASP A 63 -56.40 -71.24 63.29
CA ASP A 63 -55.43 -71.97 62.46
C ASP A 63 -55.47 -71.47 61.01
N LEU A 64 -56.65 -71.28 60.42
CA LEU A 64 -56.80 -70.67 59.09
C LEU A 64 -56.25 -69.24 59.00
N VAL A 65 -56.38 -68.45 60.08
CA VAL A 65 -55.80 -67.11 60.14
C VAL A 65 -54.29 -67.19 60.22
N ILE A 66 -53.73 -68.11 61.01
CA ILE A 66 -52.29 -68.35 61.11
C ILE A 66 -51.71 -68.73 59.74
N ASP A 67 -52.32 -69.70 59.05
CA ASP A 67 -51.89 -70.11 57.71
C ASP A 67 -51.89 -68.93 56.71
N ARG A 68 -52.93 -68.08 56.78
CA ARG A 68 -53.01 -66.87 55.94
C ARG A 68 -51.94 -65.85 56.31
N VAL A 69 -51.64 -65.69 57.60
CA VAL A 69 -50.57 -64.80 58.07
C VAL A 69 -49.22 -65.31 57.60
N ASP A 70 -48.94 -66.61 57.70
CA ASP A 70 -47.69 -67.21 57.21
C ASP A 70 -47.53 -67.02 55.70
N ALA A 71 -48.58 -67.25 54.92
CA ALA A 71 -48.59 -66.99 53.48
C ALA A 71 -48.44 -65.49 53.12
N LEU A 72 -48.81 -64.59 54.04
CA LEU A 72 -48.59 -63.14 53.87
C LEU A 72 -47.15 -62.77 54.20
N LEU A 73 -46.57 -63.33 55.27
CA LEU A 73 -45.18 -63.11 55.65
C LEU A 73 -44.23 -63.56 54.53
N ILE A 74 -44.45 -64.74 53.93
CA ILE A 74 -43.66 -65.21 52.77
C ILE A 74 -43.71 -64.22 51.60
N ARG A 75 -44.88 -63.62 51.33
CA ARG A 75 -45.01 -62.60 50.27
C ARG A 75 -44.32 -61.29 50.63
N VAL A 76 -44.40 -60.87 51.89
CA VAL A 76 -43.69 -59.68 52.38
C VAL A 76 -42.18 -59.87 52.23
N ASP A 77 -41.64 -61.03 52.59
CA ASP A 77 -40.22 -61.34 52.42
C ASP A 77 -39.80 -61.35 50.95
N ALA A 78 -40.64 -61.90 50.06
CA ALA A 78 -40.39 -61.87 48.62
C ALA A 78 -40.36 -60.43 48.06
N VAL A 79 -41.31 -59.58 48.48
CA VAL A 79 -41.36 -58.16 48.09
C VAL A 79 -40.17 -57.40 48.65
N ALA A 80 -39.77 -57.66 49.90
CA ALA A 80 -38.58 -57.07 50.50
C ALA A 80 -37.31 -57.44 49.73
N GLY A 81 -37.15 -58.72 49.38
CA GLY A 81 -36.01 -59.18 48.57
C GLY A 81 -35.99 -58.61 47.15
N GLU A 82 -37.15 -58.37 46.53
CA GLU A 82 -37.22 -57.63 45.25
C GLU A 82 -36.83 -56.17 45.41
N ALA A 83 -37.33 -55.50 46.46
CA ALA A 83 -36.99 -54.12 46.76
C ALA A 83 -35.48 -53.94 47.00
N GLU A 84 -34.85 -54.85 47.75
CA GLU A 84 -33.39 -54.84 47.97
C GLU A 84 -32.62 -55.01 46.65
N ARG A 85 -33.05 -55.90 45.76
CA ARG A 85 -32.44 -56.08 44.44
C ARG A 85 -32.62 -54.84 43.56
N LEU A 86 -33.80 -54.23 43.56
CA LEU A 86 -34.06 -52.99 42.85
C LEU A 86 -33.15 -51.86 43.35
N ILE A 87 -33.08 -51.65 44.67
CA ILE A 87 -32.18 -50.67 45.31
C ILE A 87 -30.73 -50.94 44.93
N GLY A 88 -30.31 -52.21 44.93
CA GLY A 88 -28.98 -52.65 44.50
C GLY A 88 -28.67 -52.29 43.04
N SER A 89 -29.66 -52.32 42.15
CA SER A 89 -29.51 -51.96 40.74
C SER A 89 -29.55 -50.45 40.46
N VAL A 90 -30.16 -49.64 41.34
CA VAL A 90 -30.21 -48.17 41.17
C VAL A 90 -28.82 -47.54 41.34
N ARG A 91 -27.99 -48.02 42.27
CA ARG A 91 -26.66 -47.46 42.51
C ARG A 91 -25.73 -47.49 41.27
N PRO A 92 -25.51 -48.63 40.59
CA PRO A 92 -24.66 -48.67 39.39
C PRO A 92 -25.21 -47.82 38.24
N VAL A 93 -26.54 -47.65 38.15
CA VAL A 93 -27.16 -46.74 37.16
C VAL A 93 -26.82 -45.28 37.49
N ALA A 94 -26.91 -44.89 38.77
CA ALA A 94 -26.53 -43.55 39.21
C ALA A 94 -25.03 -43.27 38.98
N ASP A 95 -24.16 -44.24 39.27
CA ASP A 95 -22.72 -44.14 39.02
C ASP A 95 -22.42 -44.02 37.52
N ALA A 96 -23.10 -44.81 36.68
CA ALA A 96 -22.97 -44.73 35.23
C ALA A 96 -23.44 -43.37 34.69
N ALA A 97 -24.56 -42.84 35.20
CA ALA A 97 -25.06 -41.52 34.83
C ALA A 97 -24.05 -40.42 35.21
N ALA A 98 -23.49 -40.48 36.43
CA ALA A 98 -22.44 -39.55 36.86
C ALA A 98 -21.20 -39.63 35.94
N GLY A 99 -20.79 -40.84 35.55
CA GLY A 99 -19.69 -41.04 34.61
C GLY A 99 -19.98 -40.55 33.18
N ILE A 100 -21.23 -40.54 32.73
CA ILE A 100 -21.62 -39.93 31.45
C ILE A 100 -21.53 -38.40 31.55
N VAL A 101 -22.04 -37.81 32.63
CA VAL A 101 -21.97 -36.36 32.85
C VAL A 101 -20.51 -35.88 32.88
N ALA A 102 -19.64 -36.57 33.63
CA ALA A 102 -18.22 -36.22 33.69
C ALA A 102 -17.53 -36.29 32.31
N ARG A 103 -17.88 -37.28 31.48
CA ARG A 103 -17.37 -37.37 30.10
C ARG A 103 -17.91 -36.26 29.21
N ALA A 104 -19.19 -35.89 29.35
CA ALA A 104 -19.78 -34.77 28.63
C ALA A 104 -19.06 -33.45 28.97
N ASP A 105 -18.74 -33.22 30.24
CA ASP A 105 -17.98 -32.04 30.68
C ASP A 105 -16.56 -32.02 30.07
N GLN A 106 -15.88 -33.16 30.01
CA GLN A 106 -14.57 -33.26 29.35
C GLN A 106 -14.64 -32.97 27.84
N VAL A 107 -15.67 -33.48 27.16
CA VAL A 107 -15.90 -33.19 25.73
C VAL A 107 -16.19 -31.71 25.53
N ALA A 108 -17.04 -31.11 26.36
CA ALA A 108 -17.34 -29.68 26.30
C ALA A 108 -16.10 -28.81 26.52
N GLY A 109 -15.25 -29.15 27.50
CA GLY A 109 -13.98 -28.46 27.73
C GLY A 109 -13.01 -28.60 26.55
N SER A 110 -12.93 -29.79 25.96
CA SER A 110 -12.09 -30.04 24.77
C SER A 110 -12.58 -29.25 23.55
N ALA A 111 -13.91 -29.18 23.36
CA ALA A 111 -14.53 -28.39 22.30
C ALA A 111 -14.27 -26.89 22.48
N ALA A 112 -14.39 -26.37 23.71
CA ALA A 112 -14.04 -24.98 24.02
C ALA A 112 -12.56 -24.68 23.71
N GLY A 113 -11.65 -25.61 24.03
CA GLY A 113 -10.23 -25.48 23.67
C GLY A 113 -9.95 -25.57 22.16
N LEU A 114 -10.78 -26.29 21.39
CA LEU A 114 -10.69 -26.29 19.92
C LEU A 114 -11.18 -24.96 19.33
N VAL A 115 -12.29 -24.42 19.83
CA VAL A 115 -12.82 -23.11 19.41
C VAL A 115 -11.80 -22.01 19.68
N ALA A 116 -11.22 -21.97 20.88
CA ALA A 116 -10.19 -20.99 21.22
C ALA A 116 -8.96 -21.08 20.28
N ARG A 117 -8.53 -22.29 19.92
CA ARG A 117 -7.43 -22.49 18.96
C ARG A 117 -7.83 -22.04 17.55
N ALA A 118 -9.06 -22.31 17.12
CA ALA A 118 -9.56 -21.85 15.82
C ALA A 118 -9.57 -20.32 15.74
N ASP A 119 -9.98 -19.63 16.81
CA ASP A 119 -9.96 -18.16 16.89
C ASP A 119 -8.54 -17.61 16.79
N GLN A 120 -7.55 -18.25 17.45
CA GLN A 120 -6.14 -17.85 17.34
C GLN A 120 -5.61 -18.03 15.92
N VAL A 121 -5.94 -19.14 15.26
CA VAL A 121 -5.55 -19.38 13.86
C VAL A 121 -6.20 -18.35 12.93
N ALA A 122 -7.48 -18.03 13.13
CA ALA A 122 -8.17 -17.01 12.36
C ALA A 122 -7.54 -15.62 12.54
N GLY A 123 -7.15 -15.27 13.78
CA GLY A 123 -6.41 -14.05 14.09
C GLY A 123 -5.07 -13.98 13.36
N GLY A 124 -4.26 -15.04 13.46
CA GLY A 124 -2.98 -15.11 12.75
C GLY A 124 -3.11 -15.06 11.22
N ALA A 125 -4.17 -15.68 10.67
CA ALA A 125 -4.46 -15.58 9.23
C ALA A 125 -4.81 -14.15 8.82
N ALA A 126 -5.57 -13.42 9.62
CA ALA A 126 -5.90 -12.01 9.36
C ALA A 126 -4.63 -11.12 9.38
N GLU A 127 -3.72 -11.34 10.32
CA GLU A 127 -2.43 -10.64 10.38
C GLU A 127 -1.53 -10.93 9.16
N LEU A 128 -1.50 -12.19 8.72
CA LEU A 128 -0.77 -12.58 7.50
C LEU A 128 -1.33 -11.89 6.25
N VAL A 129 -2.66 -11.84 6.12
CA VAL A 129 -3.33 -11.12 5.02
C VAL A 129 -3.01 -9.63 5.05
N ALA A 130 -3.05 -8.99 6.23
CA ALA A 130 -2.68 -7.59 6.38
C ALA A 130 -1.21 -7.34 5.98
N THR A 131 -0.31 -8.22 6.40
CA THR A 131 1.12 -8.14 6.05
C THR A 131 1.34 -8.31 4.55
N ALA A 132 0.68 -9.29 3.92
CA ALA A 132 0.73 -9.50 2.47
C ALA A 132 0.22 -8.28 1.71
N GLY A 133 -0.86 -7.64 2.19
CA GLY A 133 -1.38 -6.38 1.64
C GLY A 133 -0.35 -5.24 1.68
N ARG A 134 0.36 -5.07 2.79
CA ARG A 134 1.45 -4.08 2.92
C ARG A 134 2.59 -4.36 1.95
N VAL A 135 3.04 -5.61 1.85
CA VAL A 135 4.11 -6.01 0.92
C VAL A 135 3.71 -5.76 -0.54
N ALA A 136 2.47 -6.05 -0.91
CA ALA A 136 1.96 -5.77 -2.26
C ALA A 136 1.92 -4.26 -2.57
N ALA A 137 1.55 -3.43 -1.59
CA ALA A 137 1.58 -1.97 -1.74
C ALA A 137 3.02 -1.44 -1.91
N GLU A 138 3.95 -1.93 -1.09
CA GLU A 138 5.38 -1.57 -1.21
C GLU A 138 5.97 -2.01 -2.56
N ALA A 139 5.65 -3.21 -3.03
CA ALA A 139 6.07 -3.70 -4.34
C ALA A 139 5.54 -2.81 -5.48
N SER A 140 4.30 -2.32 -5.37
CA SER A 140 3.72 -1.42 -6.36
C SER A 140 4.49 -0.09 -6.45
N LEU A 141 4.90 0.47 -5.31
CA LEU A 141 5.75 1.68 -5.26
C LEU A 141 7.13 1.45 -5.89
N VAL A 142 7.73 0.27 -5.68
CA VAL A 142 9.00 -0.09 -6.31
C VAL A 142 8.85 -0.16 -7.84
N VAL A 143 7.78 -0.76 -8.34
CA VAL A 143 7.51 -0.85 -9.78
C VAL A 143 7.30 0.54 -10.38
N GLU A 144 6.56 1.42 -9.70
CA GLU A 144 6.37 2.82 -10.13
C GLU A 144 7.73 3.55 -10.20
N GLY A 145 8.55 3.41 -9.16
CA GLY A 145 9.90 3.99 -9.14
C GLY A 145 10.80 3.46 -10.26
N ALA A 146 10.76 2.17 -10.56
CA ALA A 146 11.48 1.57 -11.68
C ALA A 146 11.00 2.13 -13.03
N GLY A 147 9.69 2.36 -13.17
CA GLY A 147 9.10 3.01 -14.34
C GLY A 147 9.60 4.45 -14.53
N ALA A 148 9.68 5.23 -13.45
CA ALA A 148 10.22 6.59 -13.49
C ALA A 148 11.69 6.61 -13.93
N VAL A 149 12.53 5.73 -13.36
CA VAL A 149 13.95 5.60 -13.73
C VAL A 149 14.12 5.22 -15.21
N ALA A 150 13.30 4.31 -15.72
CA ALA A 150 13.32 3.94 -17.14
C ALA A 150 12.92 5.12 -18.05
N GLY A 151 11.95 5.93 -17.62
CA GLY A 151 11.57 7.17 -18.29
C GLY A 151 12.72 8.19 -18.34
N ASP A 152 13.37 8.43 -17.20
CA ASP A 152 14.52 9.33 -17.11
C ASP A 152 15.69 8.87 -17.98
N ALA A 153 16.00 7.57 -17.96
CA ALA A 153 17.04 6.98 -18.81
C ALA A 153 16.73 7.18 -20.31
N SER A 154 15.49 7.01 -20.72
CA SER A 154 15.05 7.29 -22.09
C SER A 154 15.24 8.77 -22.45
N GLY A 155 14.93 9.68 -21.53
CA GLY A 155 15.18 11.12 -21.70
C GLY A 155 16.66 11.46 -21.84
N VAL A 156 17.53 10.79 -21.08
CA VAL A 156 19.00 10.94 -21.23
C VAL A 156 19.47 10.47 -22.59
N ILE A 157 18.97 9.33 -23.08
CA ILE A 157 19.32 8.81 -24.41
C ILE A 157 18.95 9.81 -25.50
N VAL A 158 17.74 10.37 -25.47
CA VAL A 158 17.30 11.40 -26.44
C VAL A 158 18.23 12.60 -26.43
N LYS A 159 18.60 13.09 -25.24
CA LYS A 159 19.54 14.22 -25.11
C LYS A 159 20.93 13.87 -25.64
N ALA A 160 21.42 12.65 -25.38
CA ALA A 160 22.71 12.18 -25.87
C ALA A 160 22.73 12.09 -27.40
N THR A 161 21.67 11.58 -28.02
CA THR A 161 21.52 11.58 -29.49
C THR A 161 21.56 13.01 -30.04
N ALA A 162 20.80 13.94 -29.45
CA ALA A 162 20.81 15.34 -29.88
C ALA A 162 22.17 16.04 -29.69
N VAL A 163 22.99 15.61 -28.72
CA VAL A 163 24.38 16.08 -28.58
C VAL A 163 25.25 15.49 -29.70
N ALA A 164 25.12 14.20 -29.98
CA ALA A 164 25.87 13.52 -31.04
C ALA A 164 25.58 14.14 -32.42
N ASP A 165 24.31 14.43 -32.73
CA ASP A 165 23.91 15.06 -33.99
C ASP A 165 24.54 16.46 -34.15
N ARG A 166 24.51 17.27 -33.09
CA ARG A 166 25.15 18.59 -33.08
C ARG A 166 26.67 18.50 -33.23
N ALA A 167 27.30 17.53 -32.58
CA ALA A 167 28.73 17.30 -32.75
C ALA A 167 29.06 16.91 -34.20
N GLY A 168 28.22 16.08 -34.84
CA GLY A 168 28.32 15.77 -36.26
C GLY A 168 28.28 17.00 -37.14
N ALA A 169 27.29 17.88 -36.94
CA ALA A 169 27.16 19.13 -37.70
C ALA A 169 28.39 20.05 -37.54
N VAL A 170 28.93 20.19 -36.33
CA VAL A 170 30.16 20.98 -36.08
C VAL A 170 31.35 20.39 -36.82
N VAL A 171 31.49 19.07 -36.86
CA VAL A 171 32.57 18.41 -37.61
C VAL A 171 32.43 18.64 -39.12
N GLU A 172 31.21 18.57 -39.66
CA GLU A 172 30.94 18.88 -41.07
C GLU A 172 31.28 20.33 -41.41
N GLU A 173 30.86 21.28 -40.57
CA GLU A 173 31.17 22.70 -40.74
C GLU A 173 32.68 22.97 -40.67
N ALA A 174 33.38 22.35 -39.71
CA ALA A 174 34.84 22.44 -39.60
C ALA A 174 35.55 21.85 -40.84
N ALA A 175 35.05 20.74 -41.38
CA ALA A 175 35.58 20.15 -42.60
C ALA A 175 35.37 21.05 -43.82
N ALA A 176 34.20 21.68 -43.95
CA ALA A 176 33.91 22.65 -45.00
C ALA A 176 34.81 23.90 -44.88
N ALA A 177 34.98 24.44 -43.66
CA ALA A 177 35.87 25.56 -43.41
C ALA A 177 37.34 25.24 -43.74
N SER A 178 37.82 24.05 -43.36
CA SER A 178 39.16 23.58 -43.69
C SER A 178 39.37 23.43 -45.20
N THR A 179 38.34 22.98 -45.92
CA THR A 179 38.36 22.87 -47.39
C THR A 179 38.46 24.27 -48.01
N GLY A 180 37.59 25.20 -47.60
CA GLY A 180 37.63 26.59 -48.09
C GLY A 180 38.95 27.29 -47.78
N ALA A 181 39.53 27.09 -46.59
CA ALA A 181 40.85 27.61 -46.27
C ALA A 181 41.95 27.04 -47.18
N SER A 182 41.88 25.75 -47.50
CA SER A 182 42.83 25.10 -48.42
C SER A 182 42.70 25.63 -49.84
N GLU A 183 41.48 25.89 -50.32
CA GLU A 183 41.21 26.50 -51.63
C GLU A 183 41.73 27.95 -51.71
N LEU A 184 41.52 28.75 -50.66
CA LEU A 184 42.08 30.09 -50.54
C LEU A 184 43.62 30.05 -50.55
N LEU A 185 44.22 29.17 -49.76
CA LEU A 185 45.68 28.99 -49.73
C LEU A 185 46.21 28.56 -51.10
N ALA A 186 45.55 27.65 -51.80
CA ALA A 186 45.93 27.24 -53.16
C ALA A 186 45.93 28.42 -54.14
N THR A 187 45.01 29.37 -53.96
CA THR A 187 44.90 30.58 -54.81
C THR A 187 45.93 31.64 -54.44
N TYR A 188 46.11 31.93 -53.14
CA TYR A 188 46.96 33.02 -52.67
C TYR A 188 48.44 32.66 -52.57
N THR A 189 48.79 31.39 -52.34
CA THR A 189 50.20 30.94 -52.27
C THR A 189 51.02 31.36 -53.49
N PRO A 190 50.59 31.09 -54.75
CA PRO A 190 51.37 31.51 -55.91
C PRO A 190 51.46 33.03 -56.07
N LEU A 191 50.44 33.79 -55.64
CA LEU A 191 50.49 35.26 -55.62
C LEU A 191 51.51 35.76 -54.60
N ALA A 192 51.48 35.24 -53.38
CA ALA A 192 52.41 35.59 -52.32
C ALA A 192 53.85 35.22 -52.69
N GLN A 193 54.10 34.05 -53.29
CA GLN A 193 55.43 33.66 -53.77
C GLN A 193 55.99 34.62 -54.83
N ARG A 194 55.13 35.18 -55.70
CA ARG A 194 55.53 36.19 -56.69
C ARG A 194 55.72 37.57 -56.07
N ALA A 195 54.87 37.96 -55.12
CA ALA A 195 54.89 39.28 -54.50
C ALA A 195 55.98 39.43 -53.43
N ALA A 196 56.31 38.36 -52.70
CA ALA A 196 57.28 38.37 -51.60
C ALA A 196 58.64 38.97 -51.97
N PRO A 197 59.32 38.59 -53.08
CA PRO A 197 60.62 39.20 -53.43
C PRO A 197 60.48 40.68 -53.84
N LEU A 198 59.35 41.10 -54.41
CA LEU A 198 59.09 42.50 -54.73
C LEU A 198 58.90 43.33 -53.46
N ALA A 199 58.11 42.82 -52.51
CA ALA A 199 57.92 43.44 -51.21
C ALA A 199 59.22 43.49 -50.40
N ALA A 200 60.03 42.42 -50.43
CA ALA A 200 61.35 42.40 -49.79
C ALA A 200 62.28 43.47 -50.35
N LYS A 201 62.39 43.59 -51.69
CA LYS A 201 63.13 44.70 -52.31
C LYS A 201 62.63 46.06 -51.87
N PHE A 202 61.31 46.25 -51.82
CA PHE A 202 60.71 47.51 -51.40
C PHE A 202 61.08 47.88 -49.96
N VAL A 203 61.07 46.90 -49.04
CA VAL A 203 61.47 47.09 -47.62
C VAL A 203 62.96 47.30 -47.46
N ASP A 204 63.79 46.59 -48.22
CA ASP A 204 65.26 46.68 -48.13
C ASP A 204 65.81 47.97 -48.77
N GLU A 205 65.14 48.49 -49.81
CA GLU A 205 65.62 49.65 -50.59
C GLU A 205 64.97 50.98 -50.19
N LEU A 206 63.77 51.00 -49.57
CA LEU A 206 63.09 52.25 -49.21
C LEU A 206 63.08 52.50 -47.71
N SER A 207 63.58 53.67 -47.32
CA SER A 207 63.44 54.19 -45.97
C SER A 207 61.99 54.64 -45.69
N GLU A 208 61.62 54.75 -44.41
CA GLU A 208 60.28 55.17 -43.98
C GLU A 208 59.82 56.50 -44.60
N GLN A 209 60.76 57.42 -44.83
CA GLN A 209 60.49 58.71 -45.46
C GLN A 209 60.17 58.56 -46.95
N GLU A 210 60.84 57.65 -47.64
CA GLU A 210 60.64 57.36 -49.07
C GLU A 210 59.34 56.58 -49.30
N VAL A 211 58.98 55.67 -48.39
CA VAL A 211 57.67 55.00 -48.42
C VAL A 211 56.53 56.02 -48.30
N HIS A 212 56.62 56.96 -47.36
CA HIS A 212 55.63 58.04 -47.24
C HIS A 212 55.61 58.97 -48.46
N ALA A 213 56.77 59.22 -49.09
CA ALA A 213 56.83 59.97 -50.33
C ALA A 213 56.17 59.21 -51.48
N ALA A 214 56.38 57.89 -51.57
CA ALA A 214 55.75 57.04 -52.57
C ALA A 214 54.23 56.97 -52.41
N ILE A 215 53.72 56.89 -51.17
CA ILE A 215 52.27 56.97 -50.89
C ILE A 215 51.70 58.30 -51.39
N ARG A 216 52.33 59.43 -51.03
CA ARG A 216 51.90 60.75 -51.51
C ARG A 216 51.94 60.88 -53.03
N LEU A 217 52.93 60.27 -53.68
CA LEU A 217 53.03 60.25 -55.13
C LEU A 217 51.87 59.46 -55.77
N VAL A 218 51.56 58.27 -55.23
CA VAL A 218 50.44 57.43 -55.71
C VAL A 218 49.10 58.15 -55.52
N ASP A 219 48.89 58.83 -54.39
CA ASP A 219 47.69 59.64 -54.16
C ASP A 219 47.54 60.79 -55.17
N GLN A 220 48.66 61.29 -55.70
CA GLN A 220 48.69 62.35 -56.71
C GLN A 220 48.58 61.83 -58.15
N LEU A 221 48.80 60.54 -58.42
CA LEU A 221 48.73 59.97 -59.77
C LEU A 221 47.37 60.16 -60.46
N PRO A 222 46.21 59.97 -59.79
CA PRO A 222 44.90 60.21 -60.43
C PRO A 222 44.74 61.66 -60.87
N VAL A 223 45.08 62.62 -59.99
CA VAL A 223 44.98 64.06 -60.26
C VAL A 223 45.95 64.47 -61.36
N PHE A 224 47.17 63.93 -61.35
CA PHE A 224 48.16 64.15 -62.39
C PHE A 224 47.70 63.61 -63.75
N THR A 225 47.13 62.40 -63.79
CA THR A 225 46.59 61.79 -65.01
C THR A 225 45.46 62.64 -65.58
N GLU A 226 44.55 63.11 -64.74
CA GLU A 226 43.46 64.00 -65.13
C GLU A 226 43.97 65.32 -65.72
N HIS A 227 44.96 65.97 -65.10
CA HIS A 227 45.57 67.20 -65.65
C HIS A 227 46.37 66.92 -66.93
N MET A 228 47.03 65.76 -67.05
CA MET A 228 47.73 65.37 -68.27
C MET A 228 46.77 65.16 -69.45
N GLU A 229 45.62 64.52 -69.22
CA GLU A 229 44.60 64.29 -70.26
C GLU A 229 43.78 65.54 -70.59
N SER A 230 43.33 66.27 -69.57
CA SER A 230 42.45 67.43 -69.72
C SER A 230 43.21 68.66 -70.20
N ASP A 231 44.38 68.94 -69.62
CA ASP A 231 44.99 70.25 -69.74
C ASP A 231 46.23 70.23 -70.65
N ILE A 232 47.06 69.18 -70.55
CA ILE A 232 48.36 69.15 -71.23
C ILE A 232 48.30 68.49 -72.61
N MET A 233 47.61 67.35 -72.77
CA MET A 233 47.48 66.66 -74.06
C MET A 233 46.91 67.55 -75.18
N PRO A 234 45.86 68.38 -74.95
CA PRO A 234 45.36 69.30 -75.97
C PRO A 234 46.37 70.39 -76.36
N ILE A 235 47.21 70.83 -75.42
CA ILE A 235 48.27 71.81 -75.67
C ILE A 235 49.40 71.18 -76.48
N LEU A 236 49.81 69.95 -76.16
CA LEU A 236 50.82 69.22 -76.95
C LEU A 236 50.32 68.92 -78.38
N ALA A 237 49.03 68.59 -78.53
CA ALA A 237 48.41 68.43 -79.85
C ALA A 237 48.37 69.73 -80.67
N THR A 238 48.28 70.89 -80.00
CA THR A 238 48.38 72.20 -80.67
C THR A 238 49.83 72.65 -80.88
N LEU A 239 50.79 72.15 -80.09
CA LEU A 239 52.23 72.41 -80.24
C LEU A 239 52.85 71.74 -81.48
N ASP A 240 52.33 70.59 -81.92
CA ASP A 240 52.66 70.00 -83.24
C ASP A 240 52.35 70.98 -84.39
N ARG A 241 51.41 71.91 -84.16
CA ARG A 241 51.00 72.95 -85.09
C ARG A 241 51.79 74.27 -84.98
N VAL A 242 52.58 74.46 -83.91
CA VAL A 242 53.40 75.68 -83.69
C VAL A 242 54.70 75.65 -84.52
N GLY A 243 55.14 74.46 -84.95
CA GLY A 243 56.29 74.29 -85.87
C GLY A 243 56.18 75.11 -87.17
N PRO A 244 55.07 75.02 -87.92
CA PRO A 244 54.85 75.88 -89.08
C PRO A 244 54.60 77.36 -88.73
N ASP A 245 53.85 77.66 -87.66
CA ASP A 245 53.49 79.06 -87.30
C ASP A 245 54.71 79.91 -86.90
N VAL A 246 55.74 79.33 -86.28
CA VAL A 246 57.01 80.03 -86.01
C VAL A 246 57.80 80.29 -87.30
N HIS A 247 57.68 79.40 -88.30
CA HIS A 247 58.33 79.59 -89.60
C HIS A 247 57.65 80.70 -90.42
N GLU A 248 56.31 80.81 -90.36
CA GLU A 248 55.56 81.93 -90.97
C GLU A 248 55.93 83.27 -90.32
N LEU A 249 56.08 83.34 -88.99
CA LEU A 249 56.51 84.57 -88.31
C LEU A 249 57.93 85.01 -88.69
N LEU A 250 58.82 84.05 -88.96
CA LEU A 250 60.17 84.33 -89.47
C LEU A 250 60.14 84.82 -90.93
N GLU A 251 59.21 84.36 -91.75
CA GLU A 251 59.03 84.82 -93.13
C GLU A 251 58.43 86.23 -93.19
N VAL A 252 57.41 86.54 -92.37
CA VAL A 252 56.83 87.89 -92.25
C VAL A 252 57.84 88.92 -91.72
N LEU A 253 58.70 88.54 -90.78
CA LEU A 253 59.81 89.41 -90.35
C LEU A 253 60.83 89.65 -91.46
N LYS A 254 61.03 88.69 -92.36
CA LYS A 254 61.91 88.81 -93.53
C LYS A 254 61.30 89.72 -94.60
N GLU A 255 59.98 89.68 -94.79
CA GLU A 255 59.24 90.57 -95.70
C GLU A 255 59.20 92.02 -95.22
N VAL A 256 59.03 92.28 -93.91
CA VAL A 256 59.16 93.64 -93.35
C VAL A 256 60.58 94.19 -93.54
N ARG A 257 61.61 93.35 -93.39
CA ARG A 257 63.01 93.74 -93.65
C ARG A 257 63.30 94.03 -95.12
N LEU A 258 62.57 93.39 -96.05
CA LEU A 258 62.68 93.66 -97.49
C LEU A 258 61.88 94.91 -97.91
N ALA A 259 60.73 95.19 -97.28
CA ALA A 259 59.93 96.38 -97.56
C ALA A 259 60.63 97.70 -97.14
N ILE A 260 61.41 97.68 -96.06
CA ILE A 260 62.15 98.89 -95.60
C ILE A 260 63.30 99.27 -96.54
N ASN A 261 63.89 98.32 -97.28
CA ASN A 261 65.01 98.60 -98.19
C ASN A 261 64.58 99.04 -99.61
N GLY A 262 63.27 99.09 -99.90
CA GLY A 262 62.73 99.28 -101.25
C GLY A 262 62.19 100.67 -101.61
N ILE A 263 62.21 101.67 -100.70
CA ILE A 263 61.58 102.99 -100.96
C ILE A 263 62.62 104.09 -101.28
N PRO A 264 62.66 104.64 -102.51
CA PRO A 264 63.54 105.73 -102.90
C PRO A 264 63.08 107.06 -102.28
N GLY A 265 63.85 107.64 -101.35
CA GLY A 265 63.53 108.93 -100.71
C GLY A 265 64.28 109.23 -99.41
N PHE A 266 64.87 108.21 -98.76
CA PHE A 266 65.50 108.36 -97.44
C PHE A 266 66.96 108.84 -97.42
N ARG A 267 67.53 109.30 -98.54
CA ARG A 267 68.86 109.99 -98.51
C ARG A 267 68.81 111.40 -97.91
N LEU A 268 67.62 111.97 -97.68
CA LEU A 268 67.46 113.32 -97.13
C LEU A 268 67.32 113.38 -95.59
N LEU A 269 67.18 112.24 -94.90
CA LEU A 269 67.06 112.19 -93.43
C LEU A 269 68.34 111.75 -92.70
N ARG A 270 69.35 111.23 -93.41
CA ARG A 270 70.67 110.97 -92.82
C ARG A 270 71.41 112.25 -92.39
N ARG A 271 71.04 113.41 -92.94
CA ARG A 271 71.67 114.71 -92.61
C ARG A 271 71.08 115.45 -91.41
N ARG A 272 70.07 114.89 -90.73
CA ARG A 272 69.52 115.44 -89.47
C ARG A 272 69.70 114.56 -88.24
N GLY A 273 70.05 113.27 -88.40
CA GLY A 273 70.43 112.39 -87.28
C GLY A 273 71.87 112.57 -86.78
N GLU A 274 72.80 113.00 -87.64
CA GLU A 274 74.20 113.27 -87.24
C GLU A 274 74.37 114.53 -86.35
N ARG A 275 73.28 115.24 -86.00
CA ARG A 275 73.31 116.38 -85.05
C ARG A 275 72.73 116.07 -83.67
N GLU A 276 72.09 114.92 -83.46
CA GLU A 276 71.59 114.50 -82.14
C GLU A 276 72.49 113.45 -81.47
N GLU A 277 73.42 112.83 -82.20
CA GLU A 277 74.42 111.92 -81.62
C GLU A 277 75.65 112.65 -81.02
N GLU A 278 75.91 113.92 -81.35
CA GLU A 278 77.01 114.70 -80.74
C GLU A 278 76.67 115.33 -79.38
N ASP A 279 75.38 115.47 -79.03
CA ASP A 279 74.92 116.00 -77.73
C ASP A 279 74.54 114.90 -76.70
N ALA A 280 74.46 113.63 -77.10
CA ALA A 280 74.26 112.49 -76.20
C ALA A 280 75.57 111.83 -75.72
N ALA A 281 76.73 112.25 -76.24
CA ALA A 281 78.06 111.74 -75.86
C ALA A 281 78.83 112.68 -74.90
N ARG A 282 78.15 113.71 -74.34
CA ARG A 282 78.72 114.65 -73.35
C ARG A 282 77.85 114.84 -72.11
N SER A 283 77.22 113.76 -71.63
CA SER A 283 76.70 113.66 -70.25
C SER A 283 76.96 112.29 -69.64
#